data_AF-A0A936XUI3-F1
#
_entry.id   AF-A0A936XUI3-F1
#
_cell.length_a   1.000
_cell.length_b   1.000
_cell.length_c   1.000
_cell.angle_alpha   90.00
_cell.angle_beta   90.00
_cell.angle_gamma   90.00
#
_symmetry.space_group_name_H-M   'P 1'
#
loop_
_entity.id
_entity.type
_entity.pdbx_description
1 polymer ?
#
loop_
_entity_poly.entity_id
_entity_poly.type
_entity_poly.pdbx_seq_one_letter_code
_entity_poly.pdbx_strand_id
1 'polypeptide(L)'
;MFKKITATILLLAFVSQTFAGPFIMLDYFMNKAAYAKNCINKARPKMHCNGKCQAMKKIQEEEKKEQQNEERKADAKTPVLSSKSFFATIQPATIIVLKAIAFESEYPLTDISYDFFHPPQA
;
A
#
# COMPACT_ATOMS: atom_id res chain seq x y z
N MET A 1 29.33 -0.23 -11.16
CA MET A 1 28.48 -0.07 -12.35
C MET A 1 27.49 -1.22 -12.56
N PHE A 2 27.91 -2.49 -12.53
CA PHE A 2 27.03 -3.64 -12.76
C PHE A 2 25.71 -3.62 -11.96
N LYS A 3 25.77 -3.41 -10.63
CA LYS A 3 24.57 -3.34 -9.77
C LYS A 3 23.55 -2.27 -10.21
N LYS A 4 24.04 -1.14 -10.74
CA LYS A 4 23.18 -0.05 -11.22
C LYS A 4 22.55 -0.41 -12.56
N ILE A 5 23.33 -0.98 -13.48
CA ILE A 5 22.84 -1.46 -14.78
C ILE A 5 21.76 -2.52 -14.58
N THR A 6 22.01 -3.52 -13.73
CA THR A 6 21.04 -4.57 -13.41
C THR A 6 19.77 -3.99 -12.79
N ALA A 7 19.89 -3.03 -11.86
CA ALA A 7 18.73 -2.38 -11.26
C ALA A 7 17.92 -1.57 -12.29
N THR A 8 18.58 -0.84 -13.19
CA THR A 8 17.90 -0.07 -14.25
C THR A 8 17.18 -0.99 -15.24
N ILE A 9 17.79 -2.10 -15.64
CA ILE A 9 17.16 -3.10 -16.52
C ILE A 9 15.94 -3.72 -15.85
N LEU A 10 16.05 -4.09 -14.56
CA LEU A 10 14.93 -4.65 -13.80
C LEU A 10 13.76 -3.67 -13.71
N LEU A 11 14.06 -2.39 -13.47
CA LEU A 11 13.05 -1.35 -13.39
C LEU A 11 12.36 -1.13 -14.74
N LEU A 12 13.11 -1.11 -15.84
CA LEU A 12 12.54 -1.03 -17.20
C LEU A 12 11.68 -2.25 -17.54
N ALA A 13 12.09 -3.45 -17.14
CA ALA A 13 11.31 -4.67 -17.34
C ALA A 13 9.98 -4.62 -16.58
N PHE A 14 10.00 -4.18 -15.32
CA PHE A 14 8.79 -4.01 -14.51
C PHE A 14 7.83 -2.98 -15.11
N VAL A 15 8.38 -1.86 -15.55
CA VAL A 15 7.65 -0.81 -16.28
C VAL A 15 7.03 -1.45 -17.52
N SER A 16 7.79 -2.15 -18.37
CA SER A 16 7.26 -2.74 -19.61
C SER A 16 6.07 -3.69 -19.44
N GLN A 17 5.90 -4.33 -18.28
CA GLN A 17 4.78 -5.22 -18.00
C GLN A 17 3.42 -4.50 -17.93
N THR A 18 3.38 -3.18 -17.72
CA THR A 18 2.12 -2.44 -17.55
C THR A 18 1.65 -1.70 -18.81
N PHE A 19 2.35 -1.80 -19.95
CA PHE A 19 2.16 -0.89 -21.11
C PHE A 19 1.55 -1.50 -22.37
N ALA A 20 0.51 -2.33 -22.27
CA ALA A 20 -0.17 -2.84 -23.47
C ALA A 20 -0.71 -1.70 -24.39
N GLY A 21 -1.33 -0.68 -23.78
CA GLY A 21 -1.91 0.47 -24.50
C GLY A 21 -0.93 1.30 -25.34
N PRO A 22 0.21 1.79 -24.78
CA PRO A 22 1.19 2.56 -25.54
C PRO A 22 1.82 1.81 -26.71
N PHE A 23 2.04 0.50 -26.60
CA PHE A 23 2.54 -0.31 -27.72
C PHE A 23 1.55 -0.35 -28.89
N ILE A 24 0.24 -0.47 -28.62
CA ILE A 24 -0.79 -0.39 -29.67
C ILE A 24 -0.78 0.99 -30.35
N MET A 25 -0.62 2.06 -29.58
CA MET A 25 -0.54 3.40 -30.15
C MET A 25 0.72 3.59 -31.00
N LEU A 26 1.86 3.06 -30.55
CA LEU A 26 3.10 3.08 -31.34
C LEU A 26 2.92 2.35 -32.67
N ASP A 27 2.31 1.16 -32.67
CA ASP A 27 1.96 0.41 -33.88
C ASP A 27 1.02 1.21 -34.80
N TYR A 28 0.03 1.90 -34.23
CA TYR A 28 -0.84 2.81 -34.99
C TYR A 28 -0.05 3.95 -35.66
N PHE A 29 0.94 4.55 -34.99
CA PHE A 29 1.76 5.60 -35.59
C PHE A 29 2.68 5.07 -36.69
N MET A 30 3.27 3.89 -36.50
CA MET A 30 4.12 3.25 -37.50
C MET A 30 3.33 2.76 -38.73
N ASN A 31 2.10 2.28 -38.53
CA ASN A 31 1.28 1.71 -39.59
C ASN A 31 -0.13 2.32 -39.70
N LYS A 32 -0.21 3.64 -39.70
CA LYS A 32 -1.48 4.38 -39.74
C LYS A 32 -2.38 3.99 -40.93
N ALA A 33 -1.79 3.65 -42.08
CA ALA A 33 -2.53 3.26 -43.28
C ALA A 33 -3.36 1.97 -43.07
N ALA A 34 -2.80 0.97 -42.39
CA ALA A 34 -3.52 -0.27 -42.09
C ALA A 34 -4.73 -0.02 -41.19
N TYR A 35 -4.59 0.84 -40.18
CA TYR A 35 -5.68 1.22 -39.29
C TYR A 35 -6.75 2.05 -40.00
N ALA A 36 -6.34 2.99 -40.86
CA ALA A 36 -7.26 3.79 -41.66
C ALA A 36 -8.07 2.93 -42.65
N LYS A 37 -7.46 1.88 -43.21
CA LYS A 37 -8.15 0.92 -44.11
C LYS A 37 -9.34 0.23 -43.44
N ASN A 38 -9.31 -0.01 -42.14
CA ASN A 38 -10.41 -0.64 -41.41
C ASN A 38 -11.23 0.34 -40.55
N CYS A 39 -11.08 1.65 -40.76
CA CYS A 39 -11.80 2.65 -39.97
C CYS A 39 -13.32 2.57 -40.20
N ILE A 40 -14.10 2.54 -39.12
CA ILE A 40 -15.58 2.55 -39.18
C ILE A 40 -16.15 3.94 -39.50
N ASN A 41 -15.40 5.00 -39.18
CA ASN A 41 -15.82 6.40 -39.35
C ASN A 41 -15.44 6.98 -40.72
N LYS A 42 -15.15 6.14 -41.73
CA LYS A 42 -14.78 6.59 -43.08
C LYS A 42 -15.82 7.50 -43.72
N ALA A 43 -17.09 7.23 -43.47
CA ALA A 43 -18.20 8.05 -43.97
C ALA A 43 -18.32 9.43 -43.28
N ARG A 44 -17.52 9.71 -42.24
CA ARG A 44 -17.52 10.97 -41.48
C ARG A 44 -16.14 11.64 -41.53
N PRO A 45 -15.71 12.19 -42.68
CA PRO A 45 -14.38 12.75 -42.86
C PRO A 45 -14.08 13.94 -41.92
N LYS A 46 -15.12 14.72 -41.54
CA LYS A 46 -15.01 15.85 -40.60
C LYS A 46 -14.45 15.45 -39.21
N MET A 47 -14.51 14.17 -38.84
CA MET A 47 -14.03 13.67 -37.55
C MET A 47 -12.52 13.41 -37.52
N HIS A 48 -11.84 13.45 -38.67
CA HIS A 48 -10.39 13.18 -38.80
C HIS A 48 -9.92 11.92 -38.03
N CYS A 49 -10.76 10.87 -38.02
CA CYS A 49 -10.54 9.67 -37.21
C CYS A 49 -9.30 8.89 -37.64
N ASN A 50 -9.09 8.71 -38.95
CA ASN A 50 -7.87 8.10 -39.52
C ASN A 50 -7.49 6.73 -38.93
N GLY A 51 -8.47 5.93 -38.50
CA GLY A 51 -8.21 4.61 -37.90
C GLY A 51 -7.99 4.61 -36.38
N LYS A 52 -8.01 5.77 -35.70
CA LYS A 52 -7.90 5.86 -34.22
C LYS A 52 -8.94 5.01 -33.49
N CYS A 53 -10.13 4.85 -34.06
CA CYS A 53 -11.17 3.97 -33.52
C CYS A 53 -10.73 2.51 -33.40
N GLN A 54 -9.90 2.03 -34.33
CA GLN A 54 -9.44 0.65 -34.34
C GLN A 54 -8.34 0.44 -33.29
N ALA A 55 -7.43 1.41 -33.13
CA ALA A 55 -6.43 1.39 -32.06
C ALA A 55 -7.11 1.38 -30.68
N MET A 56 -8.09 2.27 -30.47
CA MET A 56 -8.84 2.32 -29.21
C MET A 56 -9.59 1.00 -28.93
N LYS A 57 -10.18 0.39 -29.96
CA LYS A 57 -10.88 -0.90 -29.81
C LYS A 57 -9.94 -2.01 -29.33
N LYS A 58 -8.71 -2.07 -29.88
CA LYS A 58 -7.70 -3.05 -29.46
C LYS A 58 -7.28 -2.84 -28.00
N ILE A 59 -7.05 -1.59 -27.59
CA ILE A 59 -6.70 -1.25 -26.20
C ILE A 59 -7.78 -1.73 -25.24
N GLN A 60 -9.05 -1.42 -25.53
CA GLN A 60 -10.17 -1.87 -24.70
C GLN A 60 -10.34 -3.40 -24.64
N GLU A 61 -9.98 -4.10 -25.72
CA GLU A 61 -10.04 -5.56 -25.74
C GLU A 61 -8.94 -6.19 -24.87
N GLU A 62 -7.75 -5.59 -24.85
CA GLU A 62 -6.65 -6.01 -23.97
C GLU A 62 -6.97 -5.71 -22.50
N GLU A 63 -7.47 -4.51 -22.18
CA GLU A 63 -7.90 -4.14 -20.82
C GLU A 63 -8.97 -5.10 -20.28
N LYS A 64 -9.95 -5.49 -21.12
CA LYS A 64 -10.96 -6.48 -20.73
C LYS A 64 -10.39 -7.86 -20.48
N LYS A 65 -9.40 -8.29 -21.27
CA LYS A 65 -8.71 -9.58 -21.07
C LYS A 65 -7.90 -9.57 -19.77
N GLU A 66 -7.26 -8.45 -19.44
CA GLU A 66 -6.54 -8.28 -18.17
C GLU A 66 -7.51 -8.32 -16.99
N GLN A 67 -8.59 -7.54 -17.02
CA GLN A 67 -9.63 -7.53 -15.97
C GLN A 67 -10.24 -8.92 -15.75
N GLN A 68 -10.60 -9.62 -16.83
CA GLN A 68 -11.15 -10.97 -16.71
C GLN A 68 -10.13 -11.97 -16.12
N ASN A 69 -8.83 -11.79 -16.40
CA ASN A 69 -7.78 -12.62 -15.83
C ASN A 69 -7.53 -12.28 -14.35
N GLU A 70 -7.64 -11.01 -13.96
CA GLU A 70 -7.59 -10.57 -12.57
C GLU A 70 -8.75 -11.12 -11.74
N GLU A 71 -9.97 -11.09 -12.27
CA GLU A 71 -11.16 -11.67 -11.62
C GLU A 71 -10.99 -13.18 -11.40
N ARG A 72 -10.53 -13.93 -12.42
CA ARG A 72 -10.23 -15.37 -12.27
C ARG A 72 -9.11 -15.64 -11.25
N LYS A 73 -8.13 -14.75 -11.13
CA LYS A 73 -7.06 -14.84 -10.13
C LYS A 73 -7.53 -14.47 -8.71
N ALA A 74 -8.53 -13.60 -8.59
CA ALA A 74 -9.15 -13.26 -7.32
C ALA A 74 -9.98 -14.43 -6.77
N ASP A 75 -10.74 -15.12 -7.63
CA ASP A 75 -11.43 -16.36 -7.26
C ASP A 75 -10.45 -17.50 -6.90
N ALA A 76 -9.23 -17.49 -7.45
CA ALA A 76 -8.17 -18.43 -7.12
C ALA A 76 -7.38 -18.08 -5.83
N LYS A 77 -7.67 -16.97 -5.15
CA LYS A 77 -6.97 -16.55 -3.93
C LYS A 77 -7.66 -17.05 -2.66
N THR A 78 -7.45 -18.33 -2.35
CA THR A 78 -7.06 -18.70 -0.97
C THR A 78 -5.98 -19.79 -0.97
N PRO A 79 -4.75 -19.55 -1.48
CA PRO A 79 -3.62 -20.25 -0.89
C PRO A 79 -3.45 -19.63 0.50
N VAL A 80 -4.09 -20.23 1.49
CA VAL A 80 -3.76 -20.03 2.91
C VAL A 80 -2.30 -20.49 3.05
N LEU A 81 -1.36 -19.58 2.84
CA LEU A 81 0.05 -19.76 3.15
C LEU A 81 0.22 -19.64 4.67
N SER A 82 -0.52 -20.44 5.43
CA SER A 82 -0.32 -20.60 6.87
C SER A 82 0.90 -21.48 7.09
N SER A 83 2.08 -20.89 6.90
CA SER A 83 3.30 -21.45 7.46
C SER A 83 3.40 -20.97 8.90
N LYS A 84 3.65 -21.89 9.83
CA LYS A 84 3.80 -21.65 11.28
C LYS A 84 4.87 -20.62 11.66
N SER A 85 5.65 -20.14 10.69
CA SER A 85 6.81 -19.25 10.83
C SER A 85 6.48 -17.74 10.83
N PHE A 86 5.22 -17.32 10.63
CA PHE A 86 4.85 -15.89 10.60
C PHE A 86 4.33 -15.30 11.91
N PHE A 87 4.07 -16.11 12.94
CA PHE A 87 3.69 -15.57 14.24
C PHE A 87 4.95 -15.31 15.07
N ALA A 88 5.18 -14.05 15.45
CA ALA A 88 6.14 -13.73 16.48
C ALA A 88 5.74 -14.49 17.75
N THR A 89 6.59 -15.42 18.20
CA THR A 89 6.42 -16.03 19.52
C THR A 89 6.75 -14.95 20.53
N ILE A 90 5.72 -14.28 21.03
CA ILE A 90 5.86 -13.31 22.12
C ILE A 90 6.27 -14.13 23.35
N GLN A 91 7.55 -14.11 23.70
CA GLN A 91 7.95 -14.57 25.04
C GLN A 91 7.42 -13.54 26.03
N PRO A 92 6.56 -13.94 26.99
CA PRO A 92 6.12 -13.02 28.02
C PRO A 92 7.35 -12.59 28.83
N ALA A 93 7.64 -11.28 28.84
CA ALA A 93 8.66 -10.74 29.72
C ALA A 93 8.18 -10.89 31.16
N THR A 94 8.98 -11.55 31.99
CA THR A 94 8.72 -11.67 33.42
C THR A 94 8.94 -10.30 34.08
N ILE A 95 7.86 -9.63 34.47
CA ILE A 95 7.96 -8.39 35.24
C ILE A 95 8.19 -8.78 36.70
N ILE A 96 9.39 -8.52 37.22
CA ILE A 96 9.67 -8.65 38.65
C ILE A 96 9.12 -7.38 39.31
N VAL A 97 7.93 -7.49 39.91
CA VAL A 97 7.40 -6.43 40.76
C VAL A 97 8.18 -6.46 42.07
N LEU A 98 9.11 -5.52 42.25
CA LEU A 98 9.72 -5.30 43.56
C LEU A 98 8.61 -4.91 44.54
N LYS A 99 8.42 -5.74 45.56
CA LYS A 99 7.48 -5.48 46.64
C LYS A 99 7.91 -4.16 47.30
N ALA A 100 7.05 -3.15 47.26
CA ALA A 100 7.29 -1.89 47.94
C ALA A 100 7.55 -2.20 49.42
N ILE A 101 8.68 -1.72 49.93
CA ILE A 101 9.03 -1.84 51.35
C ILE A 101 8.04 -0.93 52.07
N ALA A 102 7.10 -1.49 52.81
CA ALA A 102 6.26 -0.70 53.70
C ALA A 102 7.16 -0.21 54.84
N PHE A 103 7.65 1.02 54.73
CA PHE A 103 8.28 1.73 55.83
C PHE A 103 7.22 2.65 56.43
N GLU A 104 6.41 2.10 57.32
CA GLU A 104 5.53 2.87 58.18
C GLU A 104 6.15 2.86 59.57
N SER A 105 6.94 3.90 59.86
CA SER A 105 7.36 4.18 61.22
C SER A 105 6.33 5.12 61.82
N GLU A 106 5.40 4.56 62.59
CA GLU A 106 4.44 5.30 63.39
C GLU A 106 5.19 5.99 64.54
N TYR A 107 5.52 7.27 64.37
CA TYR A 107 6.09 8.07 65.46
C TYR A 107 4.93 8.66 66.28
N PRO A 108 4.89 8.45 67.61
CA PRO A 108 3.92 9.14 68.44
C PRO A 108 4.21 10.64 68.41
N LEU A 109 3.26 11.44 67.93
CA LEU A 109 3.29 12.91 67.96
C LEU A 109 2.98 13.42 69.39
N THR A 110 3.69 12.91 70.40
CA THR A 110 3.44 13.20 71.81
C THR A 110 4.15 14.44 72.34
N ASP A 111 4.95 15.12 71.50
CA ASP A 111 5.80 16.25 71.93
C ASP A 111 5.50 17.56 71.15
N ILE A 112 4.24 17.73 70.71
CA ILE A 112 3.78 19.01 70.14
C ILE A 112 3.20 19.85 71.28
N SER A 113 3.94 20.86 71.72
CA SER A 113 3.45 21.84 72.70
C SER A 113 2.53 22.86 72.02
N TYR A 114 1.28 22.94 72.47
CA TYR A 114 0.25 23.88 71.95
C TYR A 114 0.20 25.21 72.71
N ASP A 115 1.14 25.47 73.62
CA ASP A 115 1.07 26.60 74.55
C ASP A 115 1.36 27.99 73.95
N PHE A 116 1.70 28.07 72.66
CA PHE A 116 2.12 29.33 72.05
C PHE A 116 0.96 30.25 71.61
N PHE A 117 -0.28 29.75 71.55
CA PHE A 117 -1.43 30.54 71.12
C PHE A 117 -2.64 30.38 72.03
N HIS A 118 -2.66 31.16 73.11
CA HIS A 118 -3.90 31.48 73.82
C HIS A 118 -4.15 32.99 73.73
N PRO A 119 -5.36 33.43 73.32
CA PRO A 119 -5.70 34.85 73.31
C PRO A 119 -5.80 35.40 74.75
N PRO A 120 -5.53 36.70 74.96
CA PRO A 120 -5.54 37.30 76.29
C PRO A 120 -6.93 37.23 76.93
N GLN A 121 -6.98 36.78 78.18
CA GLN A 121 -8.20 36.73 78.98
C GLN A 121 -8.46 38.11 79.58
N ALA A 122 -9.71 38.58 79.49
CA ALA A 122 -10.17 39.85 80.07
C ALA A 122 -10.45 39.73 81.58
#